data_AF-A0A1H0JEZ4-F1
#
_entry.id   AF-A0A1H0JEZ4-F1
#
_cell.length_a   1.000
_cell.length_b   1.000
_cell.length_c   1.000
_cell.angle_alpha   90.00
_cell.angle_beta   90.00
_cell.angle_gamma   90.00
#
_symmetry.space_group_name_H-M   'P 1'
#
loop_
_entity.id
_entity.type
_entity.pdbx_description
1 polymer ?
#
loop_
_entity_poly.entity_id
_entity_poly.type
_entity_poly.pdbx_seq_one_letter_code
_entity_poly.pdbx_strand_id
1 'polypeptide(L)'
;MSEHVHQTHDAIVKRLKRAEGHLRSITSMIEARRPCVDIAQQLHAVEKAICQAKRTLIQDHLDHCLEDSVTLDSLASLAELKQLTKYL
;
A
#
# COMPACT_ATOMS: atom_id res chain seq x y z
N MET A 1 8.19 18.09 -11.45
CA MET A 1 7.37 17.18 -10.63
C MET A 1 8.37 16.30 -9.91
N SER A 2 8.74 16.69 -8.69
CA SER A 2 9.84 16.04 -7.97
C SER A 2 9.39 14.65 -7.52
N GLU A 3 10.03 13.62 -8.07
CA GLU A 3 9.92 12.25 -7.54
C GLU A 3 10.58 12.22 -6.15
N HIS A 4 9.78 12.41 -5.11
CA HIS A 4 10.23 12.17 -3.74
C HIS A 4 10.25 10.66 -3.49
N VAL A 5 11.44 10.07 -3.48
CA VAL A 5 11.65 8.65 -3.16
C VAL A 5 11.77 8.51 -1.64
N HIS A 6 10.71 8.02 -0.99
CA HIS A 6 10.69 7.81 0.46
C HIS A 6 11.42 6.51 0.86
N GLN A 7 12.17 6.50 1.97
CA GLN A 7 12.89 5.30 2.46
C GLN A 7 11.95 4.12 2.79
N THR A 8 10.71 4.39 3.16
CA THR A 8 9.65 3.39 3.40
C THR A 8 9.18 2.68 2.13
N HIS A 9 9.46 3.22 0.93
CA HIS A 9 9.11 2.56 -0.33
C HIS A 9 9.72 1.16 -0.40
N ASP A 10 10.94 0.96 0.10
CA ASP A 10 11.56 -0.38 0.16
C ASP A 10 10.79 -1.36 1.04
N ALA A 11 10.28 -0.90 2.19
CA ALA A 11 9.48 -1.72 3.07
C ALA A 11 8.11 -2.07 2.46
N ILE A 12 7.49 -1.11 1.76
CA ILE A 12 6.23 -1.27 1.04
C ILE A 12 6.42 -2.25 -0.12
N VAL A 13 7.46 -2.08 -0.94
CA VAL A 13 7.84 -2.99 -2.03
C VAL A 13 8.05 -4.42 -1.49
N LYS A 14 8.77 -4.58 -0.38
CA LYS A 14 8.94 -5.89 0.27
C LYS A 14 7.60 -6.52 0.70
N ARG A 15 6.64 -5.73 1.17
CA ARG A 15 5.29 -6.24 1.52
C ARG A 15 4.49 -6.62 0.28
N LEU A 16 4.52 -5.79 -0.77
CA LEU A 16 3.84 -6.06 -2.03
C LEU A 16 4.40 -7.32 -2.73
N LYS A 17 5.71 -7.52 -2.73
CA LYS A 17 6.34 -8.76 -3.25
C LYS A 17 5.89 -10.03 -2.51
N ARG A 18 5.64 -9.94 -1.20
CA ARG A 18 5.07 -11.07 -0.44
C ARG A 18 3.61 -11.33 -0.83
N ALA A 19 2.80 -10.27 -0.96
CA ALA A 19 1.42 -10.38 -1.43
C ALA A 19 1.33 -10.96 -2.85
N GLU A 20 2.25 -10.58 -3.73
CA GLU A 20 2.41 -11.14 -5.08
C GLU A 20 2.70 -12.65 -5.04
N GLY A 21 3.60 -13.10 -4.15
CA GLY A 21 3.85 -14.52 -3.92
C GLY A 21 2.63 -15.28 -3.42
N HIS A 22 1.86 -14.69 -2.51
CA HIS A 22 0.60 -15.28 -2.04
C HIS A 22 -0.44 -15.35 -3.17
N LEU A 23 -0.57 -14.31 -4.00
CA LEU A 23 -1.47 -14.31 -5.15
C LEU A 23 -1.15 -15.44 -6.11
N ARG A 24 0.13 -15.69 -6.43
CA ARG A 24 0.54 -16.86 -7.22
C ARG A 24 0.07 -18.17 -6.61
N SER A 25 0.23 -18.33 -5.29
CA SER A 25 -0.24 -19.53 -4.58
C SER A 25 -1.76 -19.68 -4.68
N ILE A 26 -2.52 -18.59 -4.59
CA ILE A 26 -3.99 -18.60 -4.72
C ILE A 26 -4.40 -19.03 -6.13
N THR A 27 -3.73 -18.53 -7.17
CA THR A 27 -3.96 -18.98 -8.56
C THR A 27 -3.78 -20.49 -8.67
N SER A 28 -2.69 -21.03 -8.12
CA SER A 28 -2.47 -22.49 -8.10
C SER A 28 -3.53 -23.24 -7.27
N MET A 29 -4.06 -22.67 -6.19
CA MET A 29 -5.17 -23.26 -5.43
C MET A 29 -6.45 -23.36 -6.27
N ILE A 30 -6.74 -22.33 -7.07
CA ILE A 30 -7.90 -22.31 -7.97
C ILE A 30 -7.73 -23.36 -9.06
N GLU A 31 -6.56 -23.42 -9.71
CA GLU A 31 -6.23 -24.43 -10.72
C GLU A 31 -6.33 -25.85 -10.17
N ALA A 32 -5.89 -26.06 -8.92
CA ALA A 32 -6.00 -27.32 -8.20
C ALA A 32 -7.41 -27.62 -7.64
N ARG A 33 -8.42 -26.78 -7.92
CA ARG A 33 -9.81 -26.93 -7.48
C ARG A 33 -9.94 -27.12 -5.95
N ARG A 34 -9.15 -26.36 -5.18
CA ARG A 34 -9.25 -26.33 -3.72
C ARG A 34 -10.62 -25.82 -3.25
N PRO A 35 -11.03 -26.09 -1.99
CA PRO A 35 -12.28 -25.59 -1.45
C PRO A 35 -12.39 -24.05 -1.55
N CYS A 36 -13.56 -23.55 -1.97
CA CYS A 36 -13.79 -22.12 -2.14
C CYS A 36 -13.57 -21.33 -0.83
N VAL A 37 -13.84 -21.94 0.33
CA VAL A 37 -13.62 -21.32 1.64
C VAL A 37 -12.13 -21.07 1.87
N ASP A 38 -11.25 -22.03 1.57
CA ASP A 38 -9.80 -21.88 1.69
C ASP A 38 -9.30 -20.76 0.77
N ILE A 39 -9.77 -20.73 -0.48
CA ILE A 39 -9.40 -19.70 -1.46
C ILE A 39 -9.83 -18.32 -0.97
N ALA A 40 -11.06 -18.18 -0.49
CA ALA A 40 -11.60 -16.92 0.03
C ALA A 40 -10.80 -16.42 1.26
N GLN A 41 -10.39 -17.32 2.15
CA GLN A 41 -9.55 -16.97 3.30
C GLN A 41 -8.17 -16.44 2.86
N GLN A 42 -7.55 -17.08 1.86
CA GLN A 42 -6.25 -16.62 1.35
C GLN A 42 -6.36 -15.28 0.61
N LEU A 43 -7.42 -15.09 -0.19
CA LEU A 43 -7.70 -13.80 -0.84
C LEU A 43 -7.87 -12.68 0.18
N HIS A 44 -8.61 -12.94 1.27
CA HIS A 44 -8.79 -11.97 2.34
C HIS A 44 -7.47 -11.63 3.07
N ALA A 45 -6.58 -12.61 3.23
CA ALA A 45 -5.24 -12.36 3.79
C ALA A 45 -4.40 -11.43 2.89
N VAL A 46 -4.47 -11.63 1.56
CA VAL A 46 -3.80 -10.77 0.58
C VAL A 46 -4.40 -9.36 0.59
N GLU A 47 -5.72 -9.25 0.59
CA GLU A 47 -6.44 -7.97 0.67
C GLU A 47 -5.97 -7.15 1.89
N LYS A 48 -5.92 -7.79 3.07
CA LYS A 48 -5.42 -7.15 4.30
C LYS A 48 -3.97 -6.69 4.17
N ALA A 49 -3.11 -7.50 3.56
CA ALA A 49 -1.71 -7.13 3.34
C ALA A 49 -1.57 -5.90 2.43
N ILE A 50 -2.36 -5.82 1.35
CA ILE A 50 -2.39 -4.68 0.43
C ILE A 50 -2.94 -3.43 1.13
N CYS A 51 -4.05 -3.56 1.86
CA CYS A 51 -4.61 -2.46 2.65
C CYS A 51 -3.62 -1.91 3.67
N GLN A 52 -2.84 -2.77 4.33
CA GLN A 52 -1.80 -2.34 5.27
C GLN A 52 -0.65 -1.62 4.55
N ALA A 53 -0.22 -2.12 3.39
CA ALA A 53 0.81 -1.47 2.58
C ALA A 53 0.37 -0.07 2.13
N LYS A 54 -0.87 0.05 1.63
CA LYS A 54 -1.49 1.32 1.25
C LYS A 54 -1.55 2.31 2.42
N ARG A 55 -2.00 1.87 3.59
CA ARG A 55 -2.03 2.73 4.80
C ARG A 55 -0.64 3.21 5.19
N THR A 56 0.36 2.32 5.13
CA THR A 56 1.75 2.70 5.43
C THR A 56 2.26 3.74 4.45
N LEU A 57 1.98 3.60 3.15
CA LEU A 57 2.35 4.58 2.12
C LEU A 57 1.75 5.95 2.43
N ILE A 58 0.44 6.00 2.70
CA ILE A 58 -0.25 7.26 2.99
C ILE A 58 0.33 7.89 4.26
N GLN A 59 0.50 7.12 5.32
CA GLN A 59 0.99 7.64 6.59
C GLN A 59 2.42 8.18 6.49
N ASP A 60 3.31 7.48 5.80
CA ASP A 60 4.68 7.97 5.61
C ASP A 60 4.75 9.27 4.79
N HIS A 61 3.88 9.40 3.79
CA HIS A 61 3.75 10.63 3.04
C HIS A 61 3.16 11.77 3.88
N LEU A 62 2.19 11.49 4.76
CA LEU A 62 1.67 12.46 5.72
C LEU A 62 2.77 12.98 6.64
N ASP A 63 3.54 12.08 7.24
CA ASP A 63 4.60 12.42 8.19
C ASP A 63 5.67 13.31 7.52
N HIS A 64 6.10 12.98 6.30
CA HIS A 64 7.06 13.80 5.55
C HIS A 64 6.50 15.16 5.10
N CYS A 65 5.28 15.20 4.55
CA CYS A 65 4.70 16.48 4.12
C CYS A 65 4.49 17.44 5.29
N LEU A 66 4.17 16.93 6.48
CA LEU A 66 4.04 17.76 7.67
C LEU A 66 5.40 18.30 8.13
N GLU A 67 6.47 17.50 8.07
CA GLU A 67 7.84 17.94 8.37
C GLU A 67 8.36 19.00 7.38
N ASP A 68 8.08 18.85 6.08
CA ASP A 68 8.52 19.79 5.03
C ASP A 68 7.68 21.10 5.00
N SER A 69 6.44 21.06 5.49
CA SER A 69 5.50 22.20 5.47
C SER A 69 5.86 23.38 6.40
N VAL A 70 6.96 23.29 7.15
CA VAL A 70 7.54 24.44 7.89
C VAL A 70 8.06 25.51 6.92
N THR A 71 8.17 25.21 5.62
CA THR A 71 8.52 26.17 4.57
C THR A 71 7.34 26.47 3.62
N LEU A 72 7.39 27.63 2.96
CA LEU A 72 6.32 28.42 2.32
C LEU A 72 5.34 27.74 1.32
N ASP A 73 5.40 26.43 1.08
CA ASP A 73 4.62 25.73 0.04
C ASP A 73 3.46 24.86 0.57
N SER A 74 2.95 25.21 1.76
CA SER A 74 1.90 24.47 2.50
C SER A 74 0.62 24.15 1.70
N LEU A 75 0.24 24.99 0.72
CA LEU A 75 -0.99 24.79 -0.04
C LEU A 75 -0.89 23.67 -1.10
N ALA A 76 0.28 23.45 -1.69
CA ALA A 76 0.51 22.37 -2.65
C ALA A 76 0.53 21.01 -1.92
N SER A 77 1.24 20.92 -0.80
CA SER A 77 1.32 19.72 0.03
C SER A 77 -0.06 19.31 0.58
N LEU A 78 -0.90 20.27 0.99
CA LEU A 78 -2.27 19.99 1.43
C LEU A 78 -3.17 19.44 0.32
N ALA A 79 -2.96 19.85 -0.94
CA ALA A 79 -3.74 19.36 -2.07
C ALA A 79 -3.41 17.89 -2.41
N GLU A 80 -2.13 17.51 -2.38
CA GLU A 80 -1.70 16.11 -2.53
C GLU A 80 -2.21 15.22 -1.39
N LEU A 81 -2.10 15.72 -0.15
CA LEU A 81 -2.61 15.05 1.04
C LEU A 81 -4.12 14.77 0.96
N LYS A 82 -4.90 15.73 0.44
CA LYS A 82 -6.33 15.56 0.19
C LYS A 82 -6.64 14.53 -0.89
N GLN A 83 -5.74 14.28 -1.85
CA GLN A 83 -5.92 13.22 -2.83
C GLN A 83 -5.61 11.84 -2.24
N LEU A 84 -4.55 11.72 -1.43
CA LEU A 84 -4.14 10.44 -0.83
C LEU A 84 -5.13 9.93 0.21
N THR A 85 -5.71 10.84 1.00
CA THR A 85 -6.76 10.49 1.98
C THR A 85 -8.02 9.90 1.36
N LYS A 86 -8.27 10.08 0.06
CA LYS A 86 -9.39 9.39 -0.64
C LYS A 86 -9.20 7.87 -0.72
N TYR A 87 -7.97 7.40 -0.54
CA TYR A 87 -7.62 5.99 -0.60
C TYR A 87 -7.48 5.36 0.79
N LEU A 88 -7.86 6.04 1.87
CA LEU A 88 -7.84 5.50 3.23
C LEU A 88 -9.00 4.53 3.50
#